data_AF-A0A1Y0MTX2-F1
#
_entry.id   AF-A0A1Y0MTX2-F1
#
_cell.length_a   1.000
_cell.length_b   1.000
_cell.length_c   1.000
_cell.angle_alpha   90.00
_cell.angle_beta   90.00
_cell.angle_gamma   90.00
#
_symmetry.space_group_name_H-M   'P 1'
#
loop_
_entity.id
_entity.type
_entity.pdbx_description
1 polymer ?
#
loop_
_entity_poly.entity_id
_entity_poly.type
_entity_poly.pdbx_seq_one_letter_code
_entity_poly.pdbx_strand_id
1 'polypeptide(L)' 'MELRKLEPLTRSEKLSFFFMSFNFGSRIPPTKEFNDTEIERFEKFGFENKLIEARKFKYFGFAFYIVLFIILVLSTS' A
#
# COMPACT_ATOMS: atom_id res chain seq x y z
N MET A 1 -23.67 -1.44 9.81
CA MET A 1 -22.22 -1.14 9.83
C MET A 1 -21.35 -2.38 9.72
N GLU A 2 -21.85 -3.57 10.07
CA GLU A 2 -21.04 -4.80 10.12
C GLU A 2 -20.60 -5.33 8.74
N LEU A 3 -21.46 -5.25 7.72
CA LEU A 3 -21.14 -5.74 6.37
C LEU A 3 -19.90 -5.06 5.76
N ARG A 4 -19.68 -3.77 6.05
CA ARG A 4 -18.52 -3.02 5.55
C ARG A 4 -17.18 -3.52 6.10
N LYS A 5 -17.17 -4.18 7.27
CA LYS A 5 -15.93 -4.66 7.91
C LYS A 5 -15.31 -5.88 7.22
N LEU A 6 -16.14 -6.66 6.54
CA LEU A 6 -15.74 -7.86 5.82
C LEU A 6 -15.44 -7.59 4.34
N GLU A 7 -15.77 -6.40 3.83
CA GLU A 7 -15.53 -6.06 2.44
C GLU A 7 -14.04 -5.98 2.14
N PRO A 8 -13.58 -6.59 1.03
CA PRO A 8 -12.22 -6.44 0.56
C PRO A 8 -11.96 -5.00 0.08
N LEU A 9 -10.68 -4.68 -0.18
CA LEU A 9 -10.33 -3.47 -0.90
C LEU A 9 -10.91 -3.52 -2.31
N THR A 10 -11.45 -2.38 -2.73
CA THR A 10 -11.81 -2.10 -4.12
C THR A 10 -10.56 -2.11 -4.99
N ARG A 11 -10.74 -2.28 -6.31
CA ARG A 11 -9.62 -2.28 -7.26
C ARG A 11 -8.80 -0.99 -7.22
N SER A 12 -9.45 0.15 -7.08
CA SER A 12 -8.78 1.45 -6.96
C SER A 12 -7.92 1.55 -5.71
N GLU A 13 -8.43 1.10 -4.56
CA GLU A 13 -7.65 1.10 -3.32
C GLU A 13 -6.46 0.14 -3.43
N LYS A 14 -6.65 -1.05 -4.02
CA LYS A 14 -5.56 -2.01 -4.29
C LYS A 14 -4.44 -1.40 -5.13
N LEU A 15 -4.78 -0.66 -6.19
CA LEU A 15 -3.80 0.04 -7.03
C LEU A 15 -3.09 1.16 -6.25
N SER A 16 -3.80 1.89 -5.38
CA SER A 16 -3.20 2.92 -4.51
C SER A 16 -2.14 2.31 -3.59
N PHE A 17 -2.44 1.18 -2.95
CA PHE A 17 -1.47 0.46 -2.10
C PHE A 17 -0.29 -0.10 -2.90
N PHE A 18 -0.51 -0.52 -4.14
CA PHE A 18 0.53 -1.04 -5.03
C PHE A 18 1.50 0.05 -5.50
N PHE A 19 1.01 1.18 -6.03
CA PHE A 19 1.89 2.22 -6.56
C PHE A 19 2.53 3.11 -5.48
N MET A 20 1.84 3.31 -4.35
CA MET A 20 2.37 4.06 -3.21
C MET A 20 2.91 3.09 -2.14
N SER A 21 3.77 2.17 -2.54
CA SER A 21 4.35 1.15 -1.66
C SER A 21 5.53 1.64 -0.83
N PHE A 22 6.12 2.79 -1.19
CA PHE A 22 7.29 3.35 -0.51
C PHE A 22 6.89 4.41 0.50
N ASN A 23 7.46 4.31 1.69
CA ASN A 23 7.48 5.41 2.66
C ASN A 23 8.61 6.35 2.26
N PHE A 24 8.30 7.36 1.44
CA PHE A 24 9.18 8.50 1.22
C PHE A 24 9.16 9.34 2.49
N GLY A 25 9.97 8.94 3.47
CA GLY A 25 10.17 9.68 4.72
C GLY A 25 10.56 11.13 4.43
N SER A 26 9.57 12.00 4.30
CA SER A 26 9.77 13.39 3.97
C SER A 26 10.25 14.10 5.23
N ARG A 27 11.37 14.83 5.14
CA ARG A 27 11.82 15.82 6.14
C ARG A 27 10.88 17.04 6.24
N ILE A 28 9.62 16.89 5.81
CA ILE A 28 8.54 17.88 5.81
C ILE A 28 7.51 17.32 6.81
N PRO A 29 6.91 18.16 7.68
CA PRO A 29 6.12 17.73 8.85
C PRO A 29 5.13 16.62 8.52
N PRO A 30 4.84 15.72 9.48
CA PRO A 30 4.40 14.35 9.24
C PRO A 30 3.02 14.31 8.58
N THR A 31 2.98 14.50 7.27
CA THR A 31 1.91 13.99 6.44
C THR A 31 2.12 12.50 6.41
N LYS A 32 1.63 11.84 7.48
CA LYS A 32 1.47 10.40 7.54
C LYS A 32 0.90 9.97 6.20
N GLU A 33 1.70 9.25 5.42
CA GLU A 33 1.37 8.97 4.03
C GLU A 33 -0.02 8.36 3.95
N PHE A 34 -0.78 8.70 2.90
CA PHE A 34 -2.19 8.34 2.76
C PHE A 34 -2.45 6.86 3.06
N ASN A 35 -1.58 5.96 2.56
CA ASN A 35 -1.67 4.53 2.80
C ASN A 35 -1.46 4.12 4.26
N ASP A 36 -0.56 4.76 4.99
CA ASP A 36 -0.32 4.46 6.41
C ASP A 36 -1.48 4.98 7.27
N THR A 37 -2.05 6.13 6.92
CA THR A 37 -3.28 6.64 7.54
C THR A 37 -4.46 5.69 7.28
N GLU A 38 -4.59 5.15 6.07
CA GLU A 38 -5.64 4.17 5.73
C GLU A 38 -5.46 2.84 6.48
N ILE A 39 -4.23 2.33 6.59
CA ILE A 39 -3.93 1.11 7.37
C ILE A 39 -4.31 1.29 8.83
N GLU A 40 -3.96 2.41 9.45
CA GLU A 40 -4.38 2.70 10.83
C GLU A 40 -5.88 2.87 10.97
N ARG A 41 -6.54 3.45 9.96
CA ARG A 41 -8.00 3.53 9.92
C ARG A 41 -8.60 2.12 9.90
N PHE A 42 -8.05 1.21 9.09
CA PHE A 42 -8.51 -0.18 9.03
C PHE A 42 -8.32 -0.90 10.36
N GLU A 43 -7.17 -0.70 11.02
CA GLU A 43 -6.90 -1.26 12.34
C GLU A 43 -7.86 -0.72 13.41
N LYS A 44 -8.05 0.60 13.46
CA LYS A 44 -8.92 1.27 14.45
C LYS A 44 -10.38 0.84 14.36
N PHE A 45 -10.88 0.57 13.16
CA PHE A 45 -12.29 0.21 12.95
C PHE A 45 -12.54 -1.30 12.78
N GLY A 46 -11.48 -2.12 12.79
CA GLY A 46 -11.57 -3.58 12.67
C GLY A 46 -11.89 -4.07 11.25
N PHE A 47 -11.36 -3.42 10.22
CA PHE A 47 -11.47 -3.85 8.82
C PHE A 47 -10.37 -4.86 8.47
N GLU A 48 -10.41 -6.06 9.06
CA GLU A 48 -9.32 -7.05 8.96
C GLU A 48 -9.00 -7.46 7.51
N ASN A 49 -10.03 -7.73 6.68
CA ASN A 49 -9.84 -8.12 5.29
C ASN A 49 -9.15 -7.02 4.47
N LYS A 50 -9.53 -5.75 4.67
CA LYS A 50 -8.89 -4.61 4.01
C LYS A 50 -7.45 -4.42 4.47
N LEU A 51 -7.17 -4.62 5.75
CA LEU A 51 -5.84 -4.51 6.32
C LEU A 51 -4.89 -5.58 5.74
N ILE A 52 -5.35 -6.83 5.62
CA ILE A 52 -4.58 -7.92 5.00
C ILE A 52 -4.29 -7.62 3.54
N GLU A 53 -5.31 -7.22 2.77
CA GLU A 53 -5.10 -6.88 1.36
C GLU A 53 -4.21 -5.65 1.18
N ALA A 54 -4.36 -4.60 2.01
CA ALA A 54 -3.55 -3.39 1.96
C ALA A 54 -2.05 -3.72 2.11
N ARG A 55 -1.72 -4.53 3.13
CA ARG A 55 -0.33 -4.99 3.37
C ARG A 55 0.19 -5.83 2.22
N LYS A 56 -0.63 -6.71 1.66
CA LYS A 56 -0.27 -7.57 0.52
C LYS A 56 0.05 -6.74 -0.72
N PHE A 57 -0.80 -5.77 -1.07
CA PHE A 57 -0.59 -4.91 -2.23
C PHE A 57 0.59 -3.94 -2.03
N LYS A 58 0.80 -3.44 -0.80
CA LYS A 58 2.01 -2.68 -0.45
C LYS A 58 3.28 -3.49 -0.69
N TYR A 59 3.31 -4.75 -0.26
CA TYR A 59 4.45 -5.66 -0.50
C TYR A 59 4.65 -5.97 -1.99
N PHE A 60 3.57 -6.22 -2.73
CA PHE A 60 3.64 -6.44 -4.18
C PHE A 60 4.15 -5.23 -4.95
N GLY A 61 3.74 -4.03 -4.55
CA GLY A 61 4.27 -2.78 -5.10
C GLY A 61 5.78 -2.68 -4.89
N PHE A 62 6.23 -2.91 -3.66
CA PHE A 62 7.66 -2.89 -3.33
C PHE A 62 8.46 -3.90 -4.16
N ALA A 63 7.98 -5.14 -4.26
CA ALA A 63 8.60 -6.17 -5.09
C ALA A 63 8.62 -5.80 -6.58
N PHE A 64 7.53 -5.21 -7.09
CA PHE A 64 7.45 -4.73 -8.46
C PHE A 64 8.54 -3.70 -8.77
N TYR A 65 8.74 -2.73 -7.89
CA TYR A 65 9.79 -1.72 -8.08
C TYR A 65 11.20 -2.30 -8.00
N ILE A 66 11.46 -3.30 -7.16
CA ILE A 66 12.75 -4.01 -7.15
C ILE A 66 12.99 -4.69 -8.51
N VAL A 67 12.00 -5.43 -9.01
CA VAL A 67 12.11 -6.12 -10.31
C VAL A 67 12.33 -5.11 -11.44
N LEU A 68 11.57 -4.01 -11.44
CA LEU A 68 11.69 -2.94 -12.43
C LEU A 68 13.08 -2.28 -12.39
N PHE A 69 13.64 -2.07 -11.20
CA PHE A 69 14.99 -1.56 -11.02
C PHE A 69 16.04 -2.51 -11.59
N ILE A 70 15.93 -3.82 -11.33
CA ILE A 70 16.84 -4.83 -11.89
C ILE A 70 16.79 -4.83 -13.42
N ILE A 71 15.58 -4.83 -14.00
CA ILE A 71 15.41 -4.78 -15.46
C ILE A 71 16.06 -3.53 -16.04
N LEU A 72 15.87 -2.37 -15.40
CA LEU A 72 16.42 -1.10 -15.85
C LEU A 72 17.95 -1.13 -15.87
N VAL A 73 18.58 -1.60 -14.78
CA VAL A 73 20.04 -1.75 -14.68
C VAL A 73 20.58 -2.69 -15.76
N LEU A 74 19.94 -3.84 -15.97
CA LEU A 74 20.33 -4.81 -17.00
C LEU A 74 20.11 -4.30 -18.43
N SER A 75 19.13 -3.44 -18.66
CA SER A 75 18.84 -2.89 -20.00
C SER A 75 19.82 -1.79 -20.41
N THR A 76 20.49 -1.15 -19.44
CA THR A 76 21.47 -0.08 -19.66
C THR A 76 22.93 -0.55 -19.61
N SER A 77 23.17 -1.83 -19.31
CA SER A 77 24.50 -2.46 -19.24
C SER A 77 24.84 -3.17 -20.54
#